data_AF-A0A2G2BH68-F1
#
_entry.id   AF-A0A2G2BH68-F1
#
_cell.length_a   1.000
_cell.length_b   1.000
_cell.length_c   1.000
_cell.angle_alpha   90.00
_cell.angle_beta   90.00
_cell.angle_gamma   90.00
#
_symmetry.space_group_name_H-M   'P 1'
#
loop_
_entity.id
_entity.type
_entity.pdbx_description
1 polymer ?
#
loop_
_entity_poly.entity_id
_entity_poly.type
_entity_poly.pdbx_seq_one_letter_code
_entity_poly.pdbx_strand_id
1 'polypeptide(L)' 'MFVGYPLLEGDRMVGRIDMKADRAKDALVVKQVWLEHGFGWTGARVRKLEAEFARMARFVGVGDIRWECALG' A
#
# COMPACT_ATOMS: atom_id res chain seq x y z
N MET A 1 17.96 6.94 -1.11
CA MET A 1 16.78 7.14 -1.99
C MET A 1 15.90 5.90 -1.87
N PHE A 2 14.81 5.97 -1.11
CA PHE A 2 13.87 4.85 -0.99
C PHE A 2 12.87 4.95 -2.14
N VAL A 3 12.83 3.94 -3.02
CA VAL A 3 11.95 3.92 -4.20
C VAL A 3 10.58 3.38 -3.77
N GLY A 4 9.86 4.16 -2.96
CA GLY A 4 8.48 3.87 -2.60
C GLY A 4 7.51 4.32 -3.70
N TYR A 5 6.41 3.61 -3.88
CA TYR A 5 5.36 3.98 -4.83
C TYR A 5 4.49 5.12 -4.25
N PRO A 6 3.96 6.02 -5.09
CA PRO A 6 3.08 7.09 -4.64
C PRO A 6 1.69 6.53 -4.28
N LEU A 7 1.09 7.07 -3.21
CA LEU A 7 -0.34 6.95 -2.95
C LEU A 7 -1.03 8.20 -3.48
N LEU A 8 -1.99 8.02 -4.38
CA LEU A 8 -2.72 9.10 -5.03
C LEU A 8 -4.22 9.04 -4.68
N GLU A 9 -4.82 10.20 -4.46
CA GLU A 9 -6.28 10.37 -4.44
C GLU A 9 -6.67 11.43 -5.48
N GLY A 10 -7.13 10.98 -6.64
CA GLY A 10 -7.30 11.85 -7.81
C GLY A 10 -5.95 12.30 -8.34
N ASP A 11 -5.75 13.61 -8.43
CA ASP A 11 -4.51 14.28 -8.84
C ASP A 11 -3.57 14.62 -7.68
N ARG A 12 -3.95 14.29 -6.44
CA ARG A 12 -3.18 14.63 -5.24
C ARG A 12 -2.35 13.46 -4.74
N MET A 13 -1.08 13.74 -4.46
CA MET A 13 -0.20 12.84 -3.71
C MET A 13 -0.54 12.92 -2.22
N VAL A 14 -1.05 11.82 -1.67
CA VAL A 14 -1.49 11.74 -0.27
C VAL A 14 -0.52 10.98 0.63
N GLY A 15 0.43 10.28 0.03
CA GLY A 15 1.37 9.44 0.76
C GLY A 15 2.26 8.64 -0.16
N ARG A 16 2.91 7.65 0.43
CA ARG A 16 3.85 6.76 -0.22
C ARG A 16 3.86 5.42 0.51
N ILE A 17 4.29 4.41 -0.23
CA ILE A 17 4.30 3.01 0.24
C ILE A 17 5.54 2.29 -0.25
N ASP A 18 6.16 1.51 0.64
CA ASP A 18 7.09 0.45 0.28
C ASP A 18 6.36 -0.89 0.36
N MET A 19 6.25 -1.55 -0.79
CA MET A 19 5.71 -2.89 -0.89
C MET A 19 6.45 -3.70 -1.95
N LYS A 20 6.42 -5.03 -1.80
CA LYS A 20 6.99 -5.96 -2.76
C LYS A 20 6.11 -7.20 -2.94
N ALA A 21 6.13 -7.78 -4.13
CA ALA A 21 5.59 -9.12 -4.34
C ALA A 21 6.64 -10.16 -3.91
N ASP A 22 6.34 -10.91 -2.84
CA ASP A 22 7.12 -12.05 -2.38
C ASP A 22 6.47 -13.35 -2.88
N ARG A 23 6.86 -13.77 -4.09
CA ARG A 23 6.26 -14.94 -4.77
C ARG A 23 6.62 -16.27 -4.11
N ALA A 24 7.72 -16.32 -3.35
CA ALA A 24 8.06 -17.51 -2.59
C ALA A 24 7.09 -17.76 -1.43
N LYS A 25 6.45 -16.69 -0.93
CA LYS A 25 5.44 -16.72 0.14
C LYS A 25 4.02 -16.47 -0.37
N ASP A 26 3.84 -16.36 -1.68
CA ASP A 26 2.58 -16.02 -2.33
C ASP A 26 1.89 -14.76 -1.75
N ALA A 27 2.67 -13.72 -1.45
CA ALA A 27 2.15 -12.53 -0.76
C ALA A 27 2.65 -11.19 -1.32
N LEU A 28 1.78 -10.18 -1.30
CA LEU A 28 2.14 -8.76 -1.42
C LEU A 28 2.52 -8.26 -0.02
N VAL A 29 3.80 -8.03 0.22
CA VAL A 29 4.32 -7.59 1.51
C VAL A 29 4.37 -6.07 1.57
N VAL A 30 3.54 -5.48 2.43
CA VAL A 30 3.49 -4.04 2.72
C VAL A 30 4.42 -3.75 3.87
N LYS A 31 5.59 -3.20 3.55
CA LYS A 31 6.65 -2.95 4.52
C LYS A 31 6.39 -1.71 5.34
N GLN A 32 5.91 -0.64 4.69
CA GLN A 32 5.71 0.66 5.31
C GLN A 32 4.71 1.49 4.49
N VAL A 33 3.94 2.32 5.18
CA VAL A 33 3.02 3.29 4.57
C VAL A 33 3.13 4.61 5.32
N TRP A 34 3.25 5.71 4.60
CA TRP A 34 3.33 7.04 5.18
C TRP A 34 2.44 8.02 4.42
N LEU A 35 1.68 8.82 5.16
CA LEU A 35 0.91 9.92 4.62
C LEU A 35 1.78 11.17 4.52
N GLU A 36 1.51 11.99 3.51
CA GLU A 36 2.09 13.33 3.43
C GLU A 36 1.46 14.24 4.49
N HIS A 37 2.15 15.34 4.82
CA HIS A 37 1.66 16.31 5.80
C HIS A 37 0.28 16.85 5.42
N GLY A 38 -0.62 16.96 6.40
CA GLY A 38 -2.00 17.42 6.20
C GLY A 38 -2.99 16.31 5.83
N PHE A 39 -2.53 15.08 5.62
CA PHE A 39 -3.39 13.90 5.47
C PHE A 39 -3.36 13.04 6.74
N GLY A 40 -4.49 12.39 7.04
CA GLY A 40 -4.61 11.45 8.15
C GLY A 40 -5.39 10.20 7.73
N TRP A 41 -5.25 9.11 8.46
CA TRP A 41 -6.04 7.91 8.17
C TRP A 41 -7.51 8.15 8.48
N THR A 42 -8.37 7.78 7.53
CA THR A 42 -9.82 7.68 7.73
C THR A 42 -10.25 6.29 7.32
N GLY A 43 -11.36 5.80 7.86
CA GLY A 43 -11.89 4.48 7.45
C GLY A 43 -12.15 4.38 5.95
N ALA A 44 -12.52 5.49 5.29
CA ALA A 44 -12.69 5.51 3.83
C ALA A 44 -11.34 5.35 3.09
N ARG A 45 -10.27 5.99 3.57
CA ARG A 45 -8.93 5.89 2.98
C ARG A 45 -8.34 4.50 3.14
N VAL A 46 -8.49 3.91 4.33
CA VAL A 46 -8.03 2.53 4.60
C VAL A 46 -8.73 1.55 3.66
N ARG A 47 -10.06 1.62 3.52
CA ARG A 47 -10.81 0.74 2.60
C ARG A 47 -10.39 0.88 1.14
N LYS A 48 -10.11 2.11 0.69
CA LYS A 48 -9.59 2.34 -0.68
C LYS A 48 -8.22 1.70 -0.85
N LEU A 49 -7.34 1.86 0.13
CA LEU A 49 -6.00 1.31 0.12
C LEU A 49 -6.02 -0.23 0.07
N GLU A 50 -6.81 -0.87 0.93
CA GLU A 50 -7.00 -2.32 0.95
C GLU A 50 -7.53 -2.84 -0.41
N ALA A 51 -8.48 -2.13 -1.02
CA ALA A 51 -9.01 -2.48 -2.33
C ALA A 51 -7.96 -2.36 -3.45
N GLU A 52 -7.09 -1.34 -3.40
CA GLU A 52 -5.95 -1.23 -4.33
C GLU A 52 -4.93 -2.34 -4.11
N PHE A 53 -4.64 -2.73 -2.86
CA PHE A 53 -3.73 -3.84 -2.60
C PHE A 53 -4.28 -5.17 -3.08
N ALA A 54 -5.59 -5.40 -2.94
CA ALA A 54 -6.22 -6.57 -3.52
C ALA A 54 -6.10 -6.61 -5.06
N ARG A 55 -6.25 -5.45 -5.73
CA ARG A 55 -5.99 -5.35 -7.18
C ARG A 55 -4.53 -5.59 -7.52
N MET A 56 -3.61 -4.98 -6.75
CA MET A 56 -2.18 -5.11 -6.96
C MET A 56 -1.71 -6.55 -6.76
N ALA A 57 -2.15 -7.23 -5.70
CA ALA A 57 -1.83 -8.63 -5.43
C ALA A 57 -2.23 -9.53 -6.62
N ARG A 58 -3.46 -9.36 -7.13
CA ARG A 58 -3.92 -10.05 -8.34
C ARG A 58 -3.08 -9.70 -9.57
N PHE A 59 -2.75 -8.42 -9.77
CA PHE A 59 -1.97 -7.95 -10.90
C PHE A 59 -0.54 -8.53 -10.91
N VAL A 60 0.11 -8.60 -9.75
CA VAL A 60 1.48 -9.12 -9.62
C VAL A 60 1.56 -10.64 -9.45
N GLY A 61 0.39 -11.30 -9.33
CA GLY A 61 0.24 -12.75 -9.29
C GLY A 61 0.55 -13.37 -7.93
N VAL A 62 0.04 -12.78 -6.84
CA VAL A 62 0.14 -13.31 -5.48
C VAL A 62 -1.24 -13.39 -4.81
N GLY A 63 -1.42 -14.38 -3.93
CA GLY A 63 -2.71 -14.71 -3.30
C GLY A 63 -3.03 -13.95 -2.01
N ASP A 64 -2.02 -13.45 -1.29
CA ASP A 64 -2.19 -12.84 0.04
C ASP A 64 -1.65 -11.40 0.13
N ILE A 65 -2.08 -10.65 1.14
CA ILE A 65 -1.58 -9.32 1.49
C ILE A 65 -1.07 -9.36 2.93
N ARG A 66 0.23 -9.11 3.13
CA ARG A 66 0.86 -9.16 4.44
C ARG A 66 1.40 -7.80 4.85
N TRP A 67 1.02 -7.37 6.04
CA TRP A 67 1.52 -6.15 6.65
C TRP A 67 2.70 -6.46 7.57
N GLU A 68 3.82 -5.76 7.37
CA GLU A 68 4.97 -5.75 8.29
C GLU A 68 5.05 -4.45 9.10
N CYS A 69 4.14 -3.51 8.83
CA CYS A 69 3.96 -2.27 9.58
C CYS A 69 2.53 -2.14 10.10
N ALA A 70 2.36 -1.36 11.16
CA ALA A 70 1.07 -0.75 11.46
C ALA A 70 0.82 0.40 10.47
N LEU A 71 -0.46 0.72 10.23
CA LEU A 71 -0.82 2.00 9.62
C LEU A 71 -0.39 3.11 10.59
N GLY A 72 0.72 3.78 10.25
CA GLY A 72 1.34 4.83 11.07
C GLY A 72 0.61 6.16 11.00
#